data_AF-A0A7X2SVD4-F1
#
_entry.id   AF-A0A7X2SVD4-F1
#
_cell.length_a   1.000
_cell.length_b   1.000
_cell.length_c   1.000
_cell.angle_alpha   90.00
_cell.angle_beta   90.00
_cell.angle_gamma   90.00
#
_symmetry.space_group_name_H-M   'P 1'
#
loop_
_entity.id
_entity.type
_entity.pdbx_description
1 polymer ?
#
loop_
_entity_poly.entity_id
_entity_poly.type
_entity_poly.pdbx_seq_one_letter_code
_entity_poly.pdbx_strand_id
1 'polypeptide(L)' 'HYYRNWHIVKYNEHPGQLHRTDENGNRITCRFATLLAQKASY' A
#
# COMPACT_ATOMS: atom_id res chain seq x y z
N HIS A 1 16.74 -1.98 0.79
CA HIS A 1 15.49 -2.45 0.17
C HIS A 1 14.82 -3.47 1.09
N TYR A 2 13.66 -3.12 1.64
CA TYR A 2 13.10 -3.76 2.84
C TYR A 2 12.61 -5.20 2.65
N TYR A 3 12.03 -5.54 1.49
CA TYR A 3 11.46 -6.87 1.21
C TYR A 3 12.17 -7.60 0.05
N ARG A 4 13.41 -7.22 -0.26
CA ARG A 4 14.14 -7.70 -1.46
C ARG A 4 14.29 -9.22 -1.55
N ASN A 5 14.34 -9.90 -0.40
CA ASN A 5 14.57 -11.35 -0.32
C ASN A 5 13.28 -12.10 0.07
N TRP A 6 12.13 -11.44 0.10
CA TRP A 6 10.86 -12.06 0.43
C TRP A 6 10.14 -12.46 -0.85
N HIS A 7 9.34 -13.53 -0.79
CA HIS A 7 8.49 -13.91 -1.90
C HIS A 7 7.27 -12.97 -1.95
N ILE A 8 7.21 -12.12 -2.97
CA ILE A 8 6.11 -11.15 -3.15
C ILE A 8 4.92 -11.87 -3.76
N VAL A 9 3.85 -12.04 -2.99
CA VAL A 9 2.60 -12.65 -3.44
C VAL A 9 1.71 -11.62 -4.15
N LYS A 10 1.68 -10.39 -3.64
CA LYS A 10 0.95 -9.28 -4.26
C LYS A 10 1.62 -7.95 -3.90
N TYR A 11 1.80 -7.09 -4.88
CA TYR A 11 2.26 -5.72 -4.68
C TYR A 11 1.53 -4.78 -5.63
N ASN A 12 1.07 -3.63 -5.12
CA ASN A 12 0.49 -2.56 -5.93
C ASN A 12 0.64 -1.20 -5.25
N GLU A 13 0.60 -0.13 -6.04
CA GLU A 13 0.69 1.28 -5.60
C GLU A 13 -0.54 2.07 -6.05
N HIS A 14 -1.71 1.46 -5.95
CA HIS A 14 -2.94 2.04 -6.48
C HIS A 14 -3.37 3.29 -5.70
N PRO A 15 -4.07 4.24 -6.35
CA PRO A 15 -4.73 5.33 -5.66
C PRO A 15 -5.86 4.79 -4.78
N GLY A 16 -5.92 5.28 -3.54
CA GLY A 16 -6.98 5.03 -2.57
C GLY A 16 -7.39 6.34 -1.90
N GLN A 17 -8.31 6.26 -0.94
CA GLN A 17 -8.86 7.42 -0.26
C GLN A 17 -8.73 7.30 1.25
N LEU A 18 -8.29 8.36 1.91
CA LEU A 18 -8.30 8.45 3.37
C LEU A 18 -9.73 8.57 3.89
N HIS A 19 -9.94 8.17 5.14
CA HIS A 19 -11.19 8.47 5.85
C HIS A 19 -11.36 9.97 6.13
N ARG A 20 -10.25 10.70 6.30
CA ARG A 20 -10.25 12.16 6.47
C ARG A 20 -10.75 12.83 5.18
N THR A 21 -11.63 13.81 5.35
CA THR A 21 -12.14 14.64 4.28
C THR A 21 -11.45 16.00 4.22
N ASP A 22 -11.48 16.63 3.05
CA ASP A 22 -11.09 18.03 2.84
C ASP A 22 -12.19 19.01 3.28
N GLU A 23 -11.97 20.31 3.04
CA GLU A 23 -12.90 21.40 3.38
C GLU A 23 -14.25 21.29 2.65
N ASN A 24 -14.28 20.58 1.51
CA ASN A 24 -15.50 20.35 0.72
C ASN A 24 -16.19 19.03 1.08
N GLY A 25 -15.68 18.28 2.07
CA GLY A 25 -16.23 16.98 2.46
C GLY A 25 -15.80 15.81 1.56
N ASN A 26 -14.89 16.03 0.60
CA ASN A 26 -14.38 14.95 -0.25
C ASN A 26 -13.27 14.19 0.46
N ARG A 27 -13.20 12.87 0.25
CA ARG A 27 -12.11 12.06 0.79
C ARG A 27 -10.79 12.38 0.07
N ILE A 28 -9.74 12.52 0.86
CA ILE A 28 -8.40 12.85 0.34
C ILE A 28 -7.83 11.64 -0.40
N THR A 29 -7.45 11.80 -1.66
CA THR A 29 -6.87 10.73 -2.49
C THR A 29 -5.35 10.66 -2.33
N CYS A 30 -4.81 9.46 -2.14
CA CYS A 30 -3.37 9.20 -1.99
C CYS A 30 -2.99 7.88 -2.67
N ARG A 31 -1.72 7.68 -3.05
CA ARG A 31 -1.24 6.34 -3.46
C ARG A 31 -0.87 5.51 -2.23
N PHE A 32 -1.28 4.25 -2.22
CA PHE A 32 -0.97 3.32 -1.14
C PHE A 32 -0.13 2.16 -1.66
N ALA A 33 1.07 1.99 -1.11
CA ALA A 33 1.85 0.78 -1.32
C ALA A 33 1.24 -0.37 -0.49
N THR A 34 0.55 -1.29 -1.17
CA THR A 34 -0.05 -2.48 -0.54
C THR A 34 0.77 -3.70 -0.91
N LEU A 35 1.35 -4.36 0.10
CA LEU A 35 2.25 -5.50 -0.06
C LEU A 35 1.76 -6.70 0.74
N LEU A 36 1.60 -7.84 0.07
CA LEU A 36 1.51 -9.16 0.68
C LEU A 36 2.78 -9.94 0.28
N ALA A 37 3.59 -10.29 1.27
CA ALA A 37 4.85 -11.00 1.06
C ALA A 37 5.03 -12.12 2.09
N GLN A 38 5.66 -13.21 1.66
CA GLN A 38 6.04 -14.32 2.51
C GLN A 38 7.54 -14.22 2.82
N LYS A 39 7.89 -14.30 4.11
CA LYS A 39 9.28 -14.31 4.55
C LYS A 39 9.99 -15.53 3.96
N ALA A 40 11.12 -15.31 3.29
CA ALA A 40 11.96 -16.43 2.88
C ALA A 40 12.51 -17.13 4.12
N SER A 41 12.22 -18.43 4.26
CA SER A 41 12.90 -19.30 5.21
C SER A 41 14.23 -19.70 4.58
N TYR A 42 15.32 -19.37 5.26
CA TYR A 42 16.66 -19.87 4.94
C TYR A 42 16.86 -21.25 5.56
#